data_AF-A0A935FCS6-F1
#
_entry.id   AF-A0A935FCS6-F1
#
_cell.length_a   1.000
_cell.length_b   1.000
_cell.length_c   1.000
_cell.angle_alpha   90.00
_cell.angle_beta   90.00
_cell.angle_gamma   90.00
#
_symmetry.space_group_name_H-M   'P 1'
#
loop_
_entity.id
_entity.type
_entity.pdbx_description
1 polymer ?
#
loop_
_entity_poly.entity_id
_entity_poly.type
_entity_poly.pdbx_seq_one_letter_code
_entity_poly.pdbx_strand_id
1 'polypeptide(L)' 'MRKYLLSGFLSMLILYSAGQGVKDNKGNTLLWRISGKGLTRPSYLYGTMHLMDKKVFQ' A
#
# COMPACT_ATOMS: atom_id res chain seq x y z
N MET A 1 -6.33 39.60 7.40
CA MET A 1 -5.61 38.53 8.14
C MET A 1 -6.36 37.19 8.14
N ARG A 2 -7.70 37.16 8.29
CA ARG A 2 -8.53 35.93 8.28
C ARG A 2 -8.37 35.00 7.07
N LYS A 3 -8.14 35.55 5.88
CA LYS A 3 -7.96 34.79 4.62
C LYS A 3 -6.66 33.98 4.54
N TYR A 4 -5.60 34.45 5.21
CA TYR A 4 -4.32 33.74 5.26
C TYR A 4 -4.35 32.62 6.29
N LEU A 5 -5.13 32.77 7.37
CA LEU A 5 -5.39 31.70 8.35
C LEU A 5 -6.14 30.52 7.72
N LEU A 6 -7.19 30.81 6.93
CA LEU A 6 -7.92 29.78 6.18
C LEU A 6 -7.04 29.10 5.12
N SER A 7 -6.21 29.86 4.41
CA SER A 7 -5.28 29.31 3.42
C SER A 7 -4.20 28.42 4.04
N GLY A 8 -3.64 28.80 5.19
CA GLY A 8 -2.68 27.98 5.92
C GLY A 8 -3.28 26.66 6.40
N PHE A 9 -4.51 26.71 6.91
CA PHE A 9 -5.25 25.51 7.34
C PHE A 9 -5.55 24.56 6.19
N LEU A 10 -5.94 25.10 5.03
CA LEU A 10 -6.18 24.30 3.82
C LEU A 10 -4.90 23.64 3.29
N SER A 11 -3.76 24.35 3.34
CA SER A 11 -2.47 23.79 2.93
C SER A 11 -2.00 22.67 3.86
N MET A 12 -2.28 22.77 5.17
CA MET A 12 -1.93 21.75 6.15
C MET A 12 -2.75 20.46 5.99
N LEU A 13 -4.03 20.59 5.60
CA LEU A 13 -4.89 19.45 5.26
C LEU A 13 -4.41 18.66 4.03
N ILE A 14 -3.92 19.36 3.01
CA ILE A 14 -3.42 18.72 1.77
C ILE A 14 -2.13 17.94 2.02
N LEU A 15 -1.26 18.43 2.92
CA LEU A 15 -0.01 17.74 3.26
C LEU A 15 -0.24 16.47 4.12
N TYR A 16 -1.33 16.41 4.88
CA TYR A 16 -1.65 15.26 5.75
C TYR A 16 -2.08 14.01 4.96
N SER A 17 -2.75 14.17 3.81
CA SER A 17 -3.23 13.05 3.00
C SER A 17 -2.15 12.39 2.14
N ALA A 18 -1.05 13.08 1.84
CA ALA A 18 0.06 12.52 1.06
C ALA A 18 0.94 11.51 1.83
N GLY A 19 0.82 11.44 3.16
CA GLY A 19 1.68 10.64 4.04
C GLY A 19 1.14 9.26 4.45
N GLN A 20 -0.09 8.90 4.06
CA GLN A 20 -0.66 7.59 4.45
C GLN A 20 -0.12 6.48 3.54
N GLY A 21 1.08 5.99 3.86
CA GLY A 21 1.61 4.74 3.30
C GLY A 21 0.66 3.58 3.60
N VAL A 22 0.37 2.76 2.58
CA VAL A 22 -0.47 1.56 2.72
C VAL A 22 0.16 0.63 3.77
N LYS A 23 -0.45 0.53 4.95
CA LYS A 23 -0.03 -0.43 5.98
C LYS A 23 -0.27 -1.85 5.43
N ASP A 24 0.81 -2.53 5.10
CA ASP A 24 0.76 -3.92 4.66
C ASP A 24 0.51 -4.82 5.88
N ASN A 25 -0.77 -5.00 6.23
CA ASN A 25 -1.18 -6.09 7.11
C ASN A 25 -0.97 -7.40 6.34
N LYS A 26 0.27 -7.91 6.38
CA LYS A 26 0.68 -9.22 5.86
C LYS A 26 0.10 -10.35 6.71
N GLY A 27 -1.22 -10.33 6.94
CA GLY A 27 -1.92 -11.47 7.50
C GLY A 27 -1.83 -12.66 6.55
N ASN A 28 -2.18 -13.85 7.03
CA ASN A 28 -2.26 -15.03 6.17
C ASN A 28 -3.38 -14.82 5.15
N THR A 29 -3.02 -14.40 3.93
CA THR A 29 -3.92 -14.19 2.81
C THR A 29 -3.65 -15.24 1.74
N LEU A 30 -4.71 -15.78 1.14
CA LEU A 30 -4.64 -16.65 -0.05
C LEU A 30 -4.09 -15.92 -1.28
N LEU A 31 -4.03 -14.58 -1.22
CA LEU A 31 -3.60 -13.71 -2.29
C LEU A 31 -2.19 -13.20 -2.08
N TRP A 32 -1.36 -13.33 -3.11
CA TRP A 32 0.01 -12.79 -3.16
C TRP A 32 0.01 -11.36 -3.69
N ARG A 33 0.51 -10.41 -2.91
CA ARG A 33 0.61 -9.01 -3.34
C ARG A 33 1.74 -8.83 -4.35
N ILE A 34 1.47 -8.08 -5.43
CA ILE A 34 2.45 -7.61 -6.40
C ILE A 34 2.48 -6.07 -6.46
N SER A 35 3.65 -5.49 -6.64
CA SER A 35 3.88 -4.06 -6.83
C SER A 35 5.06 -3.82 -7.79
N GLY A 36 5.14 -2.65 -8.41
CA GLY A 36 6.19 -2.36 -9.39
C GLY A 36 5.92 -1.13 -10.25
N LYS A 37 6.88 -0.81 -11.12
CA LYS A 37 6.82 0.35 -12.03
C LYS A 37 5.59 0.26 -12.94
N GLY A 38 4.77 1.30 -12.95
CA GLY A 38 3.53 1.37 -13.73
C GLY A 38 2.26 0.93 -12.99
N LEU A 39 2.37 0.37 -11.77
CA LEU A 39 1.22 0.09 -10.92
C LEU A 39 0.92 1.29 -10.02
N THR A 40 -0.30 1.83 -10.13
CA THR A 40 -0.78 2.95 -9.28
C THR A 40 -1.15 2.51 -7.87
N ARG A 41 -1.40 1.21 -7.67
CA ARG A 41 -1.72 0.57 -6.39
C ARG A 41 -1.25 -0.89 -6.40
N PRO A 42 -1.05 -1.53 -5.24
CA PRO A 42 -0.76 -2.96 -5.20
C PRO A 42 -1.89 -3.77 -5.86
N SER A 43 -1.49 -4.83 -6.52
CA SER A 43 -2.39 -5.85 -7.09
C SER A 43 -2.17 -7.18 -6.39
N TYR A 44 -3.06 -8.14 -6.63
CA TYR A 44 -3.06 -9.41 -5.93
C TYR A 44 -3.22 -10.57 -6.91
N LEU A 45 -2.34 -11.56 -6.80
CA LEU A 45 -2.38 -12.80 -7.56
C LEU A 45 -3.13 -13.87 -6.75
N TYR A 46 -4.07 -14.54 -7.40
CA TYR A 46 -4.77 -15.71 -6.87
C TYR A 46 -4.34 -16.94 -7.64
N GLY A 47 -4.05 -18.04 -6.93
CA GLY A 47 -3.68 -19.30 -7.54
C GLY A 47 -3.03 -20.27 -6.57
N THR A 48 -2.74 -21.48 -7.05
CA THR A 48 -1.99 -22.50 -6.31
C THR A 48 -0.53 -22.51 -6.76
N MET A 49 0.40 -22.63 -5.81
CA MET A 49 1.82 -22.79 -6.10
C MET A 49 2.20 -24.26 -5.96
N HIS A 50 2.58 -24.91 -7.06
CA HIS A 50 3.03 -26.31 -7.05
C HIS A 50 4.52 -26.35 -6.70
N LEU A 51 4.82 -26.51 -5.42
CA LEU A 51 6.18 -26.56 -4.88
C LEU A 51 6.58 -28.01 -4.63
N MET A 52 7.70 -28.44 -5.21
CA MET A 52 8.26 -29.78 -4.99
C MET A 52 9.65 -29.75 -4.33
N ASP A 53 10.24 -28.55 -4.18
CA ASP A 53 11.54 -28.42 -3.52
C ASP A 53 11.37 -28.57 -2.00
N LYS A 54 12.10 -29.52 -1.41
CA LYS A 54 12.09 -29.78 0.03
C LYS A 54 12.46 -28.57 0.87
N LYS A 55 13.27 -27.65 0.35
CA LYS A 55 13.70 -26.44 1.07
C LYS A 55 12.54 -25.50 1.41
N VAL A 56 11.42 -25.60 0.70
CA VAL A 56 10.25 -24.73 0.89
C VAL A 56 9.37 -25.23 2.05
N PHE A 57 9.59 -26.45 2.53
CA PHE A 57 8.83 -27.09 3.61
C PHE A 57 9.63 -27.26 4.91
N GLN A 58 10.86 -26.74 4.96
CA GLN A 58 11.74 -26.76 6.14
C GLN A 58 11.77 -25.38 6.80
#